data_AF-A0A832XD53-F1
#
_entry.id   AF-A0A832XD53-F1
#
_cell.length_a   1.000
_cell.length_b   1.000
_cell.length_c   1.000
_cell.angle_alpha   90.00
_cell.angle_beta   90.00
_cell.angle_gamma   90.00
#
_symmetry.space_group_name_H-M   'P 1'
#
loop_
_entity.id
_entity.type
_entity.pdbx_description
1 polymer ?
#
loop_
_entity_poly.entity_id
_entity_poly.type
_entity_poly.pdbx_seq_one_letter_code
_entity_poly.pdbx_strand_id
1 'polypeptide(L)'
;MGFGYMGVDNNTGHLLVNARYLKKGNKVDVYLDVIHELCHIKQWLDGRELFDNSYNYVDRPTEIEAYRYTVEEAKRIGLSDKRIMEYLKTEWINETELRRLANAIGIAD
;
A
#
# COMPACT_ATOMS: atom_id res chain seq x y z
N MET A 1 -11.56 -7.74 -0.26
CA MET A 1 -11.11 -6.72 0.71
C MET A 1 -10.70 -7.40 2.00
N GLY A 2 -9.45 -7.24 2.42
CA GLY A 2 -8.96 -7.62 3.74
C GLY A 2 -9.62 -6.71 4.77
N PHE A 3 -10.80 -7.08 5.24
CA PHE A 3 -11.73 -6.28 6.06
C PHE A 3 -11.14 -5.79 7.41
N GLY A 4 -9.86 -6.00 7.67
CA GLY A 4 -9.11 -5.51 8.81
C GLY A 4 -8.43 -4.14 8.63
N TYR A 5 -8.22 -3.63 7.41
CA TYR A 5 -7.35 -2.46 7.16
C TYR A 5 -8.07 -1.32 6.42
N MET A 6 -7.43 -0.68 5.44
CA MET A 6 -8.00 0.37 4.58
C MET A 6 -8.09 -0.11 3.12
N GLY A 7 -8.79 0.65 2.28
CA GLY A 7 -8.92 0.39 0.85
C GLY A 7 -9.74 1.45 0.15
N VAL A 8 -9.70 1.50 -1.18
CA VAL A 8 -10.60 2.34 -2.00
C VAL A 8 -11.74 1.51 -2.59
N ASP A 9 -12.95 2.04 -2.52
CA ASP A 9 -14.10 1.52 -3.26
C ASP A 9 -13.93 1.79 -4.76
N ASN A 10 -13.80 0.74 -5.57
CA ASN A 10 -13.50 0.88 -7.00
C ASN A 10 -14.66 1.50 -7.82
N ASN A 11 -15.88 1.54 -7.29
CA ASN A 11 -17.03 2.08 -8.00
C ASN A 11 -17.22 3.58 -7.72
N THR A 12 -16.77 4.05 -6.56
CA THR A 12 -17.08 5.39 -6.06
C THR A 12 -15.85 6.22 -5.69
N GLY A 13 -14.67 5.62 -5.59
CA GLY A 13 -13.44 6.28 -5.19
C GLY A 13 -13.39 6.66 -3.69
N HIS A 14 -14.35 6.20 -2.88
CA HIS A 14 -14.35 6.49 -1.44
C HIS A 14 -13.30 5.66 -0.71
N LEU A 15 -12.62 6.30 0.24
CA LEU A 15 -11.77 5.62 1.21
C LEU A 15 -12.64 4.84 2.21
N LEU A 16 -12.39 3.53 2.29
CA LEU A 16 -12.98 2.63 3.27
C LEU A 16 -11.95 2.35 4.36
N VAL A 17 -12.35 2.56 5.63
CA VAL A 17 -11.45 2.42 6.77
C VAL A 17 -12.07 1.52 7.82
N ASN A 18 -11.35 0.47 8.23
CA ASN A 18 -11.74 -0.32 9.38
C ASN A 18 -11.58 0.52 10.67
N ALA A 19 -12.69 0.78 11.37
CA ALA A 19 -12.70 1.62 12.57
C ALA A 19 -11.85 1.07 13.73
N ARG A 20 -11.72 -0.26 13.85
CA ARG A 20 -10.87 -0.88 14.89
C ARG A 20 -9.40 -0.67 14.56
N TYR A 21 -9.01 -0.82 13.30
CA TYR A 21 -7.64 -0.56 12.85
C TYR A 21 -7.27 0.91 13.01
N LEU A 22 -8.14 1.84 12.57
CA LEU A 22 -7.93 3.27 12.76
C LEU A 22 -7.70 3.64 14.23
N LYS A 23 -8.41 2.97 15.16
CA LYS A 23 -8.33 3.25 16.60
C LYS A 23 -7.13 2.60 17.29
N LYS A 24 -6.70 1.42 16.85
CA LYS A 24 -5.76 0.55 17.59
C LYS A 24 -4.49 0.18 16.83
N GLY A 25 -4.45 0.42 15.52
CA GLY A 25 -3.29 0.15 14.67
C GLY A 25 -2.09 1.02 15.06
N ASN A 26 -0.92 0.61 14.57
CA ASN A 26 0.26 1.46 14.69
C ASN A 26 0.00 2.76 13.95
N LYS A 27 0.20 3.91 14.61
CA LYS A 27 -0.11 5.23 14.03
C LYS A 27 0.69 5.52 12.76
N VAL A 28 1.93 5.02 12.68
CA VAL A 28 2.78 5.19 11.50
C VAL A 28 2.23 4.34 10.35
N ASP A 29 1.84 3.10 10.61
CA ASP A 29 1.31 2.21 9.56
C ASP A 29 -0.04 2.72 9.05
N VAL A 30 -0.92 3.16 9.95
CA VAL A 30 -2.18 3.83 9.61
C VAL A 30 -1.94 5.08 8.76
N TYR A 31 -0.91 5.87 9.08
CA TYR A 31 -0.55 7.05 8.29
C TYR A 31 -0.06 6.66 6.88
N LEU A 32 0.81 5.67 6.78
CA LEU A 32 1.34 5.18 5.51
C LEU A 32 0.26 4.54 4.63
N ASP A 33 -0.70 3.84 5.23
CA ASP A 33 -1.87 3.31 4.52
C ASP A 33 -2.73 4.45 3.95
N VAL A 34 -2.93 5.54 4.69
CA VAL A 34 -3.65 6.70 4.14
C VAL A 34 -2.92 7.27 2.91
N ILE A 35 -1.59 7.34 2.92
CA ILE A 35 -0.80 7.79 1.77
C ILE A 35 -0.96 6.84 0.58
N HIS A 36 -0.92 5.53 0.83
CA HIS A 36 -1.13 4.49 -0.17
C HIS A 36 -2.52 4.65 -0.83
N GLU A 37 -3.57 4.71 -0.02
CA GLU A 37 -4.94 4.81 -0.53
C GLU A 37 -5.23 6.15 -1.22
N LEU A 38 -4.62 7.25 -0.79
CA LEU A 38 -4.72 8.53 -1.51
C LEU A 38 -4.14 8.43 -2.93
N CYS A 39 -3.09 7.62 -3.13
CA CYS A 39 -2.60 7.32 -4.48
C CYS A 39 -3.65 6.56 -5.29
N HIS A 40 -4.32 5.56 -4.71
CA HIS A 40 -5.40 4.84 -5.37
C HIS A 40 -6.59 5.74 -5.70
N ILE A 41 -6.97 6.67 -4.83
CA ILE A 41 -8.01 7.67 -5.14
C ILE A 41 -7.60 8.51 -6.34
N LYS A 42 -6.36 8.98 -6.39
CA LYS A 42 -5.85 9.73 -7.55
C LYS A 42 -5.90 8.87 -8.84
N GLN A 43 -5.42 7.63 -8.78
CA GLN A 43 -5.47 6.71 -9.92
C GLN A 43 -6.90 6.46 -10.40
N TRP A 44 -7.86 6.35 -9.47
CA TRP A 44 -9.27 6.22 -9.79
C TRP A 44 -9.84 7.48 -10.45
N LEU A 45 -9.51 8.67 -9.93
CA LEU A 45 -9.88 9.95 -10.55
C LEU A 45 -9.30 10.10 -11.97
N ASP A 46 -8.12 9.51 -12.21
CA ASP A 46 -7.50 9.43 -13.53
C ASP A 46 -8.13 8.34 -14.44
N GLY A 47 -9.17 7.64 -13.96
CA GLY A 47 -9.90 6.62 -14.72
C GLY A 47 -9.17 5.28 -14.85
N ARG A 48 -8.16 5.01 -14.02
CA ARG A 48 -7.38 3.77 -14.06
C ARG A 48 -8.10 2.62 -13.35
N GLU A 49 -7.96 1.42 -13.88
CA GLU A 49 -8.42 0.21 -13.23
C GLU A 49 -7.50 -0.15 -12.04
N LEU A 50 -8.03 -0.04 -10.81
CA LEU A 50 -7.24 -0.31 -9.60
C LEU A 50 -6.94 -1.81 -9.42
N PHE A 51 -7.90 -2.67 -9.79
CA PHE A 51 -7.89 -4.12 -9.54
C PHE A 51 -7.82 -4.92 -10.84
N ASP A 52 -6.75 -4.73 -11.61
CA ASP A 52 -6.47 -5.59 -12.76
C ASP A 52 -6.03 -6.99 -12.29
N ASN A 53 -6.87 -7.98 -12.54
CA ASN A 53 -6.64 -9.38 -12.16
C ASN A 53 -5.70 -10.13 -13.10
N SER A 54 -5.23 -9.49 -14.19
CA SER A 54 -4.17 -10.05 -15.03
C SER A 54 -2.78 -10.03 -14.35
N TYR A 55 -2.64 -9.25 -13.28
CA TYR A 55 -1.44 -9.15 -12.46
C TYR A 55 -1.67 -9.69 -11.04
N ASN A 56 -0.64 -10.34 -10.47
CA ASN A 56 -0.60 -10.58 -9.03
C ASN A 56 -0.54 -9.24 -8.28
N TYR A 57 -1.00 -9.23 -7.03
CA TYR A 57 -1.04 -8.02 -6.19
C TYR A 57 0.26 -7.19 -6.24
N VAL A 58 1.40 -7.81 -5.95
CA VAL A 58 2.71 -7.12 -5.91
C VAL A 58 3.25 -6.69 -7.28
N ASP A 59 2.68 -7.22 -8.36
CA ASP A 59 3.12 -6.95 -9.73
C ASP A 59 2.21 -5.89 -10.42
N ARG A 60 1.13 -5.45 -9.76
CA ARG A 60 0.18 -4.48 -10.32
C ARG A 60 0.84 -3.10 -10.45
N PRO A 61 0.78 -2.45 -11.62
CA PRO A 61 1.33 -1.11 -11.80
C PRO A 61 0.75 -0.06 -10.83
N THR A 62 -0.54 -0.20 -10.47
CA THR A 62 -1.22 0.67 -9.50
C THR A 62 -0.67 0.52 -8.08
N GLU A 63 -0.47 -0.72 -7.63
CA GLU A 63 0.11 -1.06 -6.32
C GLU A 63 1.58 -0.64 -6.22
N ILE A 64 2.38 -0.91 -7.26
CA ILE A 64 3.80 -0.52 -7.31
C ILE A 64 3.94 1.00 -7.17
N GLU A 65 3.11 1.77 -7.89
CA GLU A 65 3.13 3.23 -7.78
C GLU A 65 2.69 3.71 -6.39
N ALA A 66 1.62 3.13 -5.82
CA ALA A 66 1.14 3.48 -4.50
C ALA A 66 2.20 3.21 -3.42
N TYR A 67 2.80 2.02 -3.42
CA TYR A 67 3.90 1.69 -2.52
C TYR A 67 5.14 2.56 -2.73
N ARG A 68 5.46 2.98 -3.97
CA ARG A 68 6.56 3.91 -4.20
C ARG A 68 6.37 5.22 -3.43
N TYR A 69 5.18 5.84 -3.52
CA TYR A 69 4.88 7.04 -2.75
C TYR A 69 4.89 6.78 -1.23
N THR A 70 4.35 5.65 -0.79
CA THR A 70 4.36 5.28 0.64
C THR A 70 5.78 5.11 1.18
N VAL A 71 6.69 4.52 0.40
CA VAL A 71 8.09 4.34 0.78
C VAL A 71 8.85 5.66 0.78
N GLU A 72 8.64 6.52 -0.23
CA GLU A 72 9.19 7.87 -0.26
C GLU A 72 8.79 8.65 1.00
N GLU A 73 7.52 8.55 1.40
CA GLU A 73 7.00 9.18 2.61
C GLU A 73 7.57 8.57 3.88
N ALA A 74 7.65 7.24 3.98
CA ALA A 74 8.26 6.54 5.11
C ALA A 74 9.73 6.98 5.32
N LYS A 75 10.50 7.08 4.24
CA LYS A 75 11.88 7.61 4.27
C LYS A 75 11.90 9.07 4.71
N ARG A 76 10.98 9.91 4.21
CA ARG A 76 10.86 11.33 4.57
C ARG A 76 10.63 11.54 6.07
N ILE A 77 9.82 10.69 6.71
CA ILE A 77 9.56 10.74 8.16
C ILE A 77 10.61 9.99 9.01
N GLY A 78 11.67 9.45 8.38
CA GLY A 78 12.83 8.88 9.05
C GLY A 78 12.73 7.40 9.42
N LEU A 79 11.88 6.62 8.76
CA LEU A 79 11.88 5.16 8.95
C LEU A 79 13.13 4.52 8.31
N SER A 80 13.67 3.50 8.98
CA SER A 80 14.75 2.67 8.42
C SER A 80 14.22 1.70 7.38
N ASP A 81 15.08 1.25 6.47
CA ASP A 81 14.70 0.26 5.45
C ASP A 81 14.15 -1.02 6.08
N LYS A 82 14.72 -1.48 7.21
CA LYS A 82 14.17 -2.61 7.97
C LYS A 82 12.71 -2.37 8.39
N ARG A 83 12.39 -1.18 8.91
CA ARG A 83 11.02 -0.86 9.35
C ARG A 83 10.07 -0.75 8.16
N ILE A 84 10.55 -0.26 7.03
CA ILE A 84 9.78 -0.19 5.78
C ILE A 84 9.50 -1.62 5.27
N MET A 85 10.48 -2.51 5.28
CA MET A 85 10.29 -3.92 4.90
C MET A 85 9.28 -4.63 5.81
N GLU A 86 9.30 -4.35 7.12
CA GLU A 86 8.27 -4.85 8.05
C GLU A 86 6.88 -4.33 7.71
N TYR A 87 6.75 -3.08 7.27
CA TYR A 87 5.48 -2.50 6.83
C TYR A 87 4.97 -3.12 5.53
N LEU A 88 5.86 -3.30 4.54
CA LEU A 88 5.51 -3.91 3.25
C LEU A 88 5.06 -5.37 3.40
N LYS A 89 5.58 -6.08 4.42
CA LYS A 89 5.25 -7.48 4.69
C LYS A 89 3.87 -7.64 5.32
N THR A 90 2.85 -7.65 4.48
CA THR A 90 1.46 -7.92 4.89
C THR A 90 1.20 -9.42 5.06
N GLU A 91 0.05 -9.76 5.66
CA GLU A 91 -0.36 -11.15 5.91
C GLU A 91 -0.69 -11.95 4.63
N TRP A 92 -0.88 -11.26 3.50
CA TRP A 92 -1.26 -11.87 2.22
C TRP A 92 -0.13 -11.93 1.19
N ILE A 93 1.07 -11.42 1.49
CA ILE A 93 2.24 -11.56 0.62
C ILE A 93 3.29 -12.48 1.26
N ASN A 94 3.91 -13.34 0.44
CA ASN A 94 5.00 -14.19 0.89
C ASN A 94 6.38 -13.50 0.71
N GLU A 95 7.45 -14.12 1.22
CA GLU A 95 8.82 -13.58 1.15
C GLU A 95 9.30 -13.31 -0.30
N THR A 96 8.93 -14.17 -1.25
CA THR A 96 9.30 -13.99 -2.67
C THR A 96 8.56 -12.79 -3.27
N GLU A 97 7.30 -12.62 -2.92
CA GLU A 97 6.48 -11.46 -3.33
C GLU A 97 7.00 -10.17 -2.72
N LEU A 98 7.35 -10.18 -1.43
CA LEU A 98 7.93 -9.04 -0.73
C LEU A 98 9.22 -8.57 -1.42
N ARG A 99 10.13 -9.50 -1.75
CA ARG A 99 11.37 -9.16 -2.48
C ARG A 99 11.10 -8.57 -3.86
N ARG A 100 10.11 -9.10 -4.60
CA ARG A 100 9.73 -8.54 -5.91
C ARG A 100 9.21 -7.11 -5.77
N LEU A 101 8.32 -6.88 -4.80
CA LEU A 101 7.80 -5.54 -4.51
C LEU A 101 8.90 -4.57 -4.11
N ALA A 102 9.76 -4.95 -3.17
CA ALA A 102 10.88 -4.14 -2.69
C ALA A 102 11.84 -3.75 -3.83
N ASN A 103 12.18 -4.70 -4.70
CA ASN A 103 12.99 -4.44 -5.89
C ASN A 103 12.30 -3.48 -6.87
N ALA A 104 10.99 -3.64 -7.10
CA ALA A 104 10.22 -2.77 -8.01
C ALA A 104 10.16 -1.30 -7.55
N ILE A 105 10.20 -1.07 -6.24
CA ILE A 105 10.12 0.27 -5.62
C ILE A 105 11.49 0.81 -5.15
N GLY A 106 12.59 0.10 -5.44
CA GLY A 106 13.96 0.57 -5.18
C GLY A 106 14.38 0.52 -3.71
N ILE A 107 13.87 -0.43 -2.93
CA ILE A 107 14.42 -0.79 -1.62
C ILE A 107 15.32 -2.01 -1.82
N ALA A 108 16.61 -1.86 -1.57
CA ALA A 108 17.55 -2.98 -1.59
C ALA A 108 17.46 -3.75 -0.26
N ASP A 109 17.46 -5.08 -0.34
CA ASP A 109 17.72 -5.99 0.79
C ASP A 109 19.15 -5.80 1.35
#